data_AF-A0A943N674-F1
#
_entry.id   AF-A0A943N674-F1
#
_cell.length_a   1.000
_cell.length_b   1.000
_cell.length_c   1.000
_cell.angle_alpha   90.00
_cell.angle_beta   90.00
_cell.angle_gamma   90.00
#
_symmetry.space_group_name_H-M   'P 1'
#
loop_
_entity.id
_entity.type
_entity.pdbx_description
1 polymer ?
#
loop_
_entity_poly.entity_id
_entity_poly.type
_entity_poly.pdbx_seq_one_letter_code
_entity_poly.pdbx_strand_id
1 'polypeptide(L)'
;MTEMKSNPYKLNGKLFRYNFDTCVVEYIQKADKETLADDAKWKQTHDGRSLYGVGDDGYIILDSIGLSRENWSNKEARDGYLSAWCNDLDAELESMAADFVKYELPYLV
;
A
#
# COMPACT_ATOMS: atom_id res chain seq x y z
N MET A 1 9.34 2.96 19.25
CA MET A 1 10.40 2.39 18.40
C MET A 1 10.12 2.89 17.00
N THR A 2 11.10 3.45 16.29
CA THR A 2 10.96 3.76 14.87
C THR A 2 10.95 2.42 14.12
N GLU A 3 9.85 2.10 13.43
CA GLU A 3 9.76 0.88 12.62
C GLU A 3 10.91 0.84 11.61
N MET A 4 11.62 -0.29 11.54
CA MET A 4 12.72 -0.45 10.60
C MET A 4 12.18 -0.88 9.26
N LYS A 5 12.09 0.06 8.32
CA LYS A 5 11.58 -0.19 6.97
C LYS A 5 12.63 0.12 5.90
N SER A 6 12.57 -0.60 4.78
CA SER A 6 13.47 -0.33 3.65
C SER A 6 13.14 1.01 2.98
N ASN A 7 14.02 1.47 2.09
CA ASN A 7 13.59 2.48 1.12
C ASN A 7 12.49 1.89 0.20
N PRO A 8 11.61 2.73 -0.34
CA PRO A 8 10.65 2.31 -1.35
C PRO A 8 11.33 1.67 -2.57
N TYR A 9 10.72 0.63 -3.10
CA TYR A 9 11.18 -0.18 -4.22
C TYR A 9 10.09 -0.20 -5.30
N LYS A 10 10.41 0.29 -6.49
CA LYS A 10 9.46 0.36 -7.60
C LYS A 10 9.61 -0.86 -8.52
N LEU A 11 8.51 -1.53 -8.81
CA LEU A 11 8.44 -2.63 -9.78
C LEU A 11 7.06 -2.63 -10.45
N ASN A 12 7.03 -2.84 -11.78
CA ASN A 12 5.79 -2.90 -12.58
C ASN A 12 4.79 -1.76 -12.30
N GLY A 13 5.31 -0.54 -12.12
CA GLY A 13 4.48 0.65 -11.85
C GLY A 13 4.00 0.80 -10.39
N LYS A 14 4.14 -0.24 -9.56
CA LYS A 14 3.76 -0.24 -8.14
C LYS A 14 4.96 0.07 -7.24
N LEU A 15 4.70 0.52 -6.02
CA LEU A 15 5.71 0.89 -5.04
C LEU A 15 5.60 -0.01 -3.81
N PHE A 16 6.70 -0.64 -3.43
CA PHE A 16 6.76 -1.60 -2.34
C PHE A 16 7.77 -1.16 -1.29
N ARG A 17 7.65 -1.68 -0.08
CA ARG A 17 8.66 -1.52 0.96
C ARG A 17 8.65 -2.71 1.88
N TYR A 18 9.81 -3.09 2.40
CA TYR A 18 9.89 -4.16 3.37
C TYR A 18 9.89 -3.61 4.80
N ASN A 19 9.05 -4.18 5.64
CA ASN A 19 9.05 -3.95 7.08
C ASN A 19 9.88 -5.06 7.75
N PHE A 20 11.05 -4.69 8.27
CA PHE A 20 12.00 -5.64 8.83
C PHE A 20 11.58 -6.18 10.20
N ASP A 21 10.66 -5.48 10.88
CA ASP A 21 10.18 -5.86 12.22
C ASP A 21 9.09 -6.94 12.12
N THR A 22 8.25 -6.85 11.10
CA THR A 22 7.13 -7.80 10.88
C THR A 22 7.40 -8.81 9.76
N CYS A 23 8.51 -8.68 9.04
CA CYS A 23 8.89 -9.56 7.92
C CYS A 23 7.85 -9.62 6.80
N VAL A 24 7.24 -8.46 6.49
CA VAL A 24 6.26 -8.32 5.40
C VAL A 24 6.73 -7.30 4.39
N VAL A 25 6.29 -7.49 3.15
CA VAL A 25 6.31 -6.44 2.13
C VAL A 25 5.00 -5.68 2.21
N GLU A 26 5.08 -4.36 2.27
CA GLU A 26 3.99 -3.41 2.18
C GLU A 26 3.87 -2.94 0.71
N TYR A 27 2.70 -3.06 0.10
CA TYR A 27 2.34 -2.30 -1.11
C TYR A 27 1.90 -0.91 -0.65
N ILE A 28 2.62 0.13 -1.10
CA ILE A 28 2.49 1.48 -0.56
C ILE A 28 2.16 2.51 -1.63
N GLN A 29 1.48 3.57 -1.20
CA GLN A 29 1.26 4.78 -1.97
C GLN A 29 1.80 5.98 -1.22
N LYS A 30 2.48 6.89 -1.92
CA LYS A 30 2.88 8.17 -1.34
C LYS A 30 1.65 9.08 -1.27
N ALA A 31 1.32 9.56 -0.08
CA ALA A 31 0.24 10.53 0.07
C ALA A 31 0.60 11.83 -0.67
N ASP A 32 -0.36 12.35 -1.44
CA ASP A 32 -0.20 13.66 -2.06
C ASP A 32 -0.51 14.79 -1.06
N LYS A 33 -0.36 16.03 -1.52
CA LYS A 33 -0.53 17.20 -0.65
C LYS A 33 -1.96 17.36 -0.13
N GLU A 34 -2.95 16.99 -0.93
CA GLU A 34 -4.35 17.10 -0.58
C GLU A 34 -4.69 16.05 0.48
N THR A 35 -4.31 14.80 0.23
CA THR A 35 -4.43 13.68 1.17
C THR A 35 -3.79 14.01 2.52
N LEU A 36 -2.58 14.58 2.53
CA LEU A 36 -1.89 14.98 3.75
C LEU A 36 -2.62 16.09 4.50
N ALA A 37 -3.16 17.08 3.80
CA ALA A 37 -3.86 18.21 4.40
C ALA A 37 -5.20 17.77 5.02
N ASP A 38 -5.95 16.95 4.29
CA ASP A 38 -7.21 16.37 4.75
C ASP A 38 -7.01 15.46 5.95
N ASP A 39 -5.98 14.61 5.92
CA ASP A 39 -5.63 13.73 7.04
C ASP A 39 -5.25 14.53 8.29
N ALA A 40 -4.44 15.57 8.14
CA ALA A 40 -4.05 16.44 9.24
C ALA A 40 -5.25 17.19 9.84
N LYS A 41 -6.19 17.65 9.00
CA LYS A 41 -7.44 18.29 9.47
C LYS A 41 -8.33 17.28 10.19
N TRP A 42 -8.47 16.07 9.68
CA TRP A 42 -9.26 15.02 10.29
C TRP A 42 -8.72 14.60 11.66
N LYS A 43 -7.39 14.43 11.77
CA LYS A 43 -6.70 14.11 13.03
C LYS A 43 -6.99 15.13 14.14
N GLN A 44 -7.15 16.41 13.81
CA GLN A 44 -7.47 17.46 14.80
C GLN A 44 -8.87 17.29 15.42
N THR A 45 -9.81 16.68 14.69
CA THR A 45 -11.21 16.54 15.13
C THR A 45 -11.59 15.11 15.53
N HIS A 46 -10.72 14.12 15.29
CA HIS A 46 -10.99 12.69 15.54
C HIS A 46 -9.88 12.02 16.35
N ASP A 47 -9.51 12.63 17.49
CA ASP A 47 -8.57 12.06 18.47
C ASP A 47 -7.22 11.62 17.87
N GLY A 48 -6.71 12.35 16.88
CA GLY A 48 -5.46 12.03 16.20
C GLY A 48 -5.51 10.80 15.29
N ARG A 49 -6.68 10.19 15.07
CA ARG A 49 -6.84 9.08 14.12
C ARG A 49 -6.70 9.59 12.71
N SER A 50 -5.99 8.84 11.88
CA SER A 50 -5.82 9.14 10.46
C SER A 50 -7.10 8.83 9.68
N LEU A 51 -7.46 9.70 8.74
CA LEU A 51 -8.55 9.49 7.78
C LEU A 51 -8.16 8.43 6.74
N TYR A 52 -6.94 8.54 6.21
CA TYR A 52 -6.46 7.71 5.11
C TYR A 52 -5.41 6.67 5.53
N GLY A 53 -5.12 6.56 6.82
CA GLY A 53 -4.05 5.70 7.33
C GLY A 53 -2.64 6.17 6.94
N VAL A 54 -2.43 7.49 6.80
CA VAL A 54 -1.12 8.07 6.47
C VAL A 54 -0.17 7.90 7.64
N GLY A 55 0.90 7.13 7.41
CA GLY A 55 2.00 6.96 8.35
C GLY A 55 2.82 8.24 8.51
N ASP A 56 3.64 8.30 9.55
CA ASP A 56 4.49 9.46 9.85
C ASP A 56 5.54 9.75 8.75
N ASP A 57 5.81 8.76 7.90
CA ASP A 57 6.68 8.83 6.74
C ASP A 57 5.98 9.32 5.44
N GLY A 58 4.68 9.64 5.53
CA GLY A 58 3.87 10.13 4.42
C GLY A 58 3.43 9.06 3.42
N TYR A 59 3.51 7.77 3.79
CA TYR A 59 2.99 6.68 2.97
C TYR A 59 1.70 6.10 3.57
N ILE A 60 0.86 5.58 2.68
CA ILE A 60 -0.31 4.78 2.99
C ILE A 60 0.03 3.34 2.60
N ILE A 61 -0.25 2.39 3.49
CA ILE A 61 -0.13 0.97 3.21
C ILE A 61 -1.46 0.52 2.62
N LEU A 62 -1.43 0.06 1.37
CA LEU A 62 -2.62 -0.41 0.64
C LEU A 62 -2.88 -1.89 0.90
N ASP A 63 -1.82 -2.69 0.95
CA ASP A 63 -1.87 -4.12 1.28
C ASP A 63 -0.51 -4.61 1.78
N SER A 64 -0.45 -5.81 2.36
CA SER A 64 0.80 -6.43 2.82
C SER A 64 0.80 -7.94 2.66
N ILE A 65 1.97 -8.49 2.36
CA ILE A 65 2.17 -9.93 2.24
C ILE A 65 3.48 -10.37 2.88
N GLY A 66 3.51 -11.59 3.42
CA GLY A 66 4.72 -12.16 4.01
C GLY A 66 5.81 -12.41 2.97
N LEU A 67 7.05 -12.05 3.30
CA LEU A 67 8.24 -12.43 2.52
C LEU A 67 9.43 -12.56 3.47
N SER A 68 10.21 -13.64 3.36
CA SER A 68 11.38 -13.79 4.23
C SER A 68 12.42 -12.71 3.97
N ARG A 69 13.22 -12.41 4.99
CA ARG A 69 14.29 -11.41 4.87
C ARG A 69 15.33 -11.82 3.84
N GLU A 70 15.63 -13.12 3.72
CA GLU A 70 16.56 -13.64 2.70
C GLU A 70 16.02 -13.39 1.29
N ASN A 71 14.73 -13.65 1.06
CA ASN A 71 14.09 -13.42 -0.23
C ASN A 71 14.01 -11.92 -0.54
N TRP A 72 13.78 -11.07 0.47
CA TRP A 72 13.86 -9.62 0.27
C TRP A 72 15.28 -9.18 -0.10
N SER A 73 16.33 -9.72 0.52
CA SER A 73 17.72 -9.37 0.22
C SER A 73 18.19 -9.87 -1.16
N ASN A 74 17.65 -10.99 -1.64
CA ASN A 74 17.93 -11.51 -2.98
C ASN A 74 17.08 -10.79 -4.04
N LYS A 75 17.72 -10.01 -4.92
CA LYS A 75 16.99 -9.23 -5.95
C LYS A 75 16.16 -10.09 -6.90
N GLU A 76 16.67 -11.23 -7.36
CA GLU A 76 15.96 -12.10 -8.31
C GLU A 76 14.72 -12.72 -7.66
N ALA A 77 14.88 -13.24 -6.44
CA ALA A 77 13.75 -13.80 -5.68
C ALA A 77 12.71 -12.73 -5.35
N ARG A 78 13.16 -11.54 -4.90
CA ARG A 78 12.30 -10.39 -4.63
C ARG A 78 11.52 -9.97 -5.88
N ASP A 79 12.20 -9.76 -7.01
CA ASP A 79 11.54 -9.30 -8.23
C ASP A 79 10.56 -10.35 -8.77
N GLY A 80 10.90 -11.63 -8.70
CA GLY A 80 10.00 -12.71 -9.10
C GLY A 80 8.73 -12.74 -8.25
N TYR A 81 8.89 -12.67 -6.92
CA TYR A 81 7.76 -12.65 -5.99
C TYR A 81 6.87 -11.42 -6.17
N LEU A 82 7.48 -10.23 -6.22
CA LEU A 82 6.74 -8.98 -6.41
C LEU A 82 6.06 -8.91 -7.78
N SER A 83 6.66 -9.49 -8.83
CA SER A 83 6.01 -9.56 -10.15
C SER A 83 4.77 -10.45 -10.13
N ALA A 84 4.82 -11.60 -9.46
CA ALA A 84 3.65 -12.45 -9.28
C ALA A 84 2.55 -11.70 -8.50
N TRP A 85 2.91 -11.07 -7.38
CA TRP A 85 1.96 -10.30 -6.58
C TRP A 85 1.38 -9.08 -7.34
N CYS A 86 2.15 -8.45 -8.23
CA CYS A 86 1.60 -7.40 -9.10
C CYS A 86 0.46 -7.91 -9.98
N ASN A 87 0.59 -9.12 -10.54
CA ASN A 87 -0.46 -9.71 -11.37
C ASN A 87 -1.73 -9.99 -10.55
N ASP A 88 -1.56 -10.48 -9.31
CA ASP A 88 -2.69 -10.72 -8.40
C ASP A 88 -3.40 -9.40 -8.06
N LEU A 89 -2.63 -8.36 -7.70
CA LEU A 89 -3.16 -7.02 -7.41
C LEU A 89 -3.89 -6.40 -8.60
N ASP A 90 -3.38 -6.59 -9.83
CA ASP A 90 -4.03 -6.10 -11.04
C ASP A 90 -5.33 -6.86 -11.32
N ALA A 91 -5.34 -8.17 -11.15
CA ALA A 91 -6.54 -8.99 -11.32
C ALA A 91 -7.62 -8.66 -10.26
N GLU A 92 -7.23 -8.45 -9.01
CA GLU A 92 -8.12 -8.00 -7.94
C GLU A 92 -8.72 -6.63 -8.26
N LEU A 93 -7.89 -5.67 -8.69
CA LEU A 93 -8.35 -4.33 -9.07
C LEU A 93 -9.34 -4.38 -10.24
N GLU A 94 -9.07 -5.18 -11.27
CA GLU A 94 -9.97 -5.38 -12.41
C GLU A 94 -11.31 -5.98 -11.97
N SER A 95 -11.29 -6.97 -11.07
CA SER A 95 -12.50 -7.58 -10.52
C SER A 95 -13.32 -6.56 -9.71
N MET A 96 -12.67 -5.81 -8.83
CA MET A 96 -13.33 -4.78 -8.02
C MET A 96 -13.94 -3.68 -8.87
N ALA A 97 -13.25 -3.25 -9.94
CA ALA A 97 -13.79 -2.26 -10.87
C ALA A 97 -15.01 -2.78 -11.63
N ALA A 98 -15.00 -4.05 -12.06
CA ALA A 98 -16.15 -4.68 -12.71
C ALA A 98 -17.35 -4.80 -11.76
N ASP A 99 -17.10 -5.18 -10.50
CA ASP A 99 -18.14 -5.27 -9.48
C ASP A 99 -18.74 -3.90 -9.16
N PHE A 100 -17.91 -2.86 -9.05
CA PHE A 100 -18.40 -1.48 -8.85
C PHE A 100 -19.34 -1.04 -9.98
N VAL A 101 -18.96 -1.27 -11.25
CA VAL A 101 -19.80 -0.94 -12.41
C VAL A 101 -21.13 -1.70 -12.39
N LYS A 102 -21.10 -2.97 -11.98
CA LYS A 102 -22.29 -3.82 -11.99
C LYS A 102 -23.24 -3.53 -10.84
N TYR A 103 -22.70 -3.33 -9.63
CA TYR A 103 -23.47 -3.34 -8.40
C TYR A 103 -23.59 -1.99 -7.72
N GLU A 104 -22.66 -1.06 -7.91
CA GLU A 104 -22.65 0.22 -7.20
C GLU A 104 -23.06 1.37 -8.10
N LEU A 105 -22.47 1.45 -9.31
CA LEU A 105 -22.70 2.55 -10.25
C LEU A 105 -24.18 2.79 -10.60
N PRO A 106 -25.05 1.77 -10.77
CA PRO A 106 -26.48 1.99 -11.04
C PRO A 106 -27.24 2.72 -9.93
N TYR A 107 -26.69 2.77 -8.71
CA TYR A 107 -27.33 3.38 -7.53
C TYR A 107 -26.71 4.73 -7.16
N LEU A 108 -25.68 5.18 -7.88
CA LEU A 108 -25.10 6.51 -7.73
C LEU A 108 -25.95 7.51 -8.54
N VAL A 109 -26.98 8.05 -7.89
CA VAL A 109 -27.88 9.09 -8.43
C VAL A 109 -27.49 10.46 -7.90
#